data_AF-A0A2E7ZU19-F1
#
_entry.id   AF-A0A2E7ZU19-F1
#
_cell.length_a   1.000
_cell.length_b   1.000
_cell.length_c   1.000
_cell.angle_alpha   90.00
_cell.angle_beta   90.00
_cell.angle_gamma   90.00
#
_symmetry.space_group_name_H-M   'P 1'
#
loop_
_entity.id
_entity.type
_entity.pdbx_description
1 polymer ?
#
loop_
_entity_poly.entity_id
_entity_poly.type
_entity_poly.pdbx_seq_one_letter_code
_entity_poly.pdbx_strand_id
1 'polypeptide(L)'
;MASPLAQFANARILFKASGARTNGRDGFKVAEGQSYLIQAFLKRRSTPGLLDDRLGLPAVDGMPLQWQGYVINFAPVSSAESAVFHSIDLAGLAFDESMALPAEVRRDSKGTLHVPGHELIEIRFTDKAGKFGSEGIGGIIRGVLGDSLFLEGGQIG
;
A
#
# COMPACT_ATOMS: atom_id res chain seq x y z
N MET A 1 -11.00 0.99 22.35
CA MET A 1 -11.91 1.44 21.27
C MET A 1 -11.23 1.12 19.94
N ALA A 2 -11.78 0.20 19.16
CA ALA A 2 -11.20 -0.19 17.87
C ALA A 2 -11.43 0.94 16.85
N SER A 3 -10.35 1.38 16.19
CA SER A 3 -10.42 2.40 15.14
C SER A 3 -11.37 1.94 14.01
N PRO A 4 -12.25 2.81 13.47
CA PRO A 4 -13.18 2.47 12.37
C PRO A 4 -12.52 2.05 11.04
N LEU A 5 -11.18 1.99 10.98
CA LEU A 5 -10.39 1.78 9.77
C LEU A 5 -10.03 0.31 9.47
N ALA A 6 -10.23 -0.62 10.42
CA ALA A 6 -9.72 -1.98 10.29
C ALA A 6 -10.74 -2.94 9.65
N GLN A 7 -10.88 -2.92 8.32
CA GLN A 7 -11.41 -4.09 7.61
C GLN A 7 -10.29 -5.12 7.35
N PHE A 8 -9.08 -4.64 7.03
CA PHE A 8 -7.89 -5.47 6.87
C PHE A 8 -6.71 -4.87 7.64
N ALA A 9 -6.45 -5.37 8.84
CA ALA A 9 -5.21 -5.12 9.55
C ALA A 9 -4.08 -5.92 8.88
N ASN A 10 -2.93 -5.29 8.66
CA ASN A 10 -1.71 -5.93 8.12
C ASN A 10 -1.81 -6.36 6.65
N ALA A 11 -2.45 -5.55 5.80
CA ALA A 11 -2.27 -5.71 4.36
C ALA A 11 -0.79 -5.53 4.01
N ARG A 12 -0.28 -6.40 3.13
CA ARG A 12 1.12 -6.42 2.72
C ARG A 12 1.19 -6.08 1.25
N ILE A 13 2.00 -5.09 0.90
CA ILE A 13 2.18 -4.67 -0.48
C ILE A 13 3.64 -4.84 -0.84
N LEU A 14 3.91 -5.66 -1.84
CA LEU A 14 5.22 -5.76 -2.47
C LEU A 14 5.33 -4.70 -3.56
N PHE A 15 6.31 -3.81 -3.39
CA PHE A 15 6.67 -2.80 -4.38
C PHE A 15 8.12 -3.00 -4.83
N LYS A 16 8.39 -2.84 -6.12
CA LYS A 16 9.75 -2.84 -6.66
C LYS A 16 10.08 -1.47 -7.24
N ALA A 17 11.13 -0.84 -6.73
CA ALA A 17 11.54 0.49 -7.18
C ALA A 17 11.95 0.45 -8.66
N SER A 18 11.23 1.16 -9.53
CA SER A 18 11.44 1.16 -10.98
C SER A 18 12.57 2.07 -11.47
N GLY A 19 13.24 2.81 -10.58
CA GLY A 19 14.33 3.72 -10.92
C GLY A 19 14.65 4.73 -9.81
N ALA A 20 15.89 5.22 -9.75
CA ALA A 20 16.31 6.25 -8.81
C ALA A 20 15.83 7.65 -9.26
N ARG A 21 14.93 8.29 -8.51
CA ARG A 21 14.72 9.74 -8.68
C ARG A 21 15.88 10.51 -8.04
N THR A 22 16.30 11.58 -8.71
CA THR A 22 17.40 12.45 -8.25
C THR A 22 16.98 13.40 -7.14
N ASN A 23 15.71 13.80 -7.06
CA ASN A 23 15.20 14.72 -6.03
C ASN A 23 13.96 14.13 -5.33
N GLY A 24 14.13 13.64 -4.10
CA GLY A 24 13.07 13.23 -3.20
C GLY A 24 12.48 14.45 -2.49
N ARG A 25 11.51 15.13 -3.13
CA ARG A 25 10.87 16.30 -2.53
C ARG A 25 9.80 15.92 -1.49
N ASP A 26 9.23 14.73 -1.60
CA ASP A 26 8.02 14.31 -0.85
C ASP A 26 8.13 12.93 -0.18
N GLY A 27 9.34 12.35 -0.08
CA GLY A 27 9.58 11.03 0.51
C GLY A 27 11.07 10.69 0.58
N PHE A 28 11.44 9.63 1.30
CA PHE A 28 12.82 9.15 1.30
C PHE A 28 13.12 8.38 0.00
N LYS A 29 14.38 8.39 -0.43
CA LYS A 29 14.83 7.77 -1.67
C LYS A 29 15.15 6.30 -1.43
N VAL A 30 14.67 5.42 -2.31
CA VAL A 30 15.01 3.99 -2.26
C VAL A 30 16.07 3.59 -3.29
N ALA A 31 16.71 2.45 -3.06
CA ALA A 31 17.67 1.87 -4.00
C ALA A 31 16.93 1.36 -5.25
N GLU A 32 17.51 1.60 -6.41
CA GLU A 32 16.93 1.14 -7.69
C GLU A 32 16.86 -0.39 -7.76
N GLY A 33 15.75 -0.93 -8.25
CA GLY A 33 15.53 -2.37 -8.37
C GLY A 33 15.27 -3.09 -7.04
N GLN A 34 15.43 -2.41 -5.90
CA GLN A 34 15.17 -2.98 -4.58
C GLN A 34 13.68 -3.22 -4.37
N SER A 35 13.35 -4.38 -3.80
CA SER A 35 12.00 -4.71 -3.37
C SER A 35 11.77 -4.20 -1.96
N TYR A 36 10.57 -3.68 -1.73
CA TYR A 36 10.09 -3.16 -0.46
C TYR A 36 8.76 -3.80 -0.10
N LEU A 37 8.64 -4.17 1.16
CA LEU A 37 7.39 -4.56 1.78
C LEU A 37 6.79 -3.35 2.47
N ILE A 38 5.58 -2.97 2.10
CA ILE A 38 4.80 -1.93 2.77
C ILE A 38 3.71 -2.63 3.58
N GLN A 39 3.63 -2.36 4.88
CA GLN A 39 2.47 -2.74 5.69
C GLN A 39 1.49 -1.59 5.70
N ALA A 40 0.21 -1.91 5.53
CA ALA A 40 -0.85 -0.92 5.48
C ALA A 40 -2.10 -1.39 6.21
N PHE A 41 -2.84 -0.42 6.74
CA PHE A 41 -4.27 -0.58 6.98
C PHE A 41 -4.99 -0.30 5.68
N LEU A 42 -5.84 -1.21 5.22
CA LEU A 42 -6.65 -1.00 4.04
C LEU A 42 -8.12 -1.26 4.33
N LYS A 43 -8.96 -0.45 3.68
CA LYS A 43 -10.39 -0.63 3.58
C LYS A 43 -10.78 -0.69 2.11
N ARG A 44 -11.63 -1.64 1.74
CA ARG A 44 -12.18 -1.70 0.38
C ARG A 44 -13.12 -0.50 0.19
N ARG A 45 -12.98 0.24 -0.91
CA ARG A 45 -13.97 1.25 -1.27
C ARG A 45 -15.16 0.53 -1.87
N SER A 46 -16.35 0.82 -1.39
CA SER A 46 -17.59 0.31 -1.95
C SER A 46 -17.68 0.72 -3.42
N THR A 47 -17.74 -0.28 -4.30
CA THR A 47 -18.09 -0.05 -5.70
C THR A 47 -19.58 0.25 -5.74
N PRO A 48 -20.03 1.37 -6.33
CA PRO A 48 -21.46 1.63 -6.50
C PRO A 48 -22.10 0.43 -7.22
N GLY A 49 -23.02 -0.27 -6.54
CA GLY A 49 -23.68 -1.48 -7.05
C GLY A 49 -23.40 -2.77 -6.26
N LEU A 50 -22.37 -2.80 -5.41
CA LEU A 50 -22.04 -3.95 -4.56
C LEU A 50 -22.15 -3.52 -3.09
N LEU A 51 -23.35 -3.67 -2.51
CA LEU A 51 -23.66 -3.28 -1.13
C LEU A 51 -23.26 -4.33 -0.07
N ASP A 52 -22.67 -5.45 -0.49
CA ASP A 52 -22.32 -6.52 0.45
C ASP A 52 -20.82 -6.53 0.80
N ASP A 53 -20.48 -5.78 1.84
CA ASP A 53 -19.13 -5.72 2.42
C ASP A 53 -18.68 -7.07 3.04
N ARG A 54 -19.57 -8.07 3.13
CA ARG A 54 -19.32 -9.38 3.73
C ARG A 54 -18.97 -10.47 2.72
N LEU A 55 -19.24 -10.24 1.45
CA LEU A 55 -18.89 -11.18 0.38
C LEU A 55 -17.54 -10.78 -0.21
N GLY A 56 -16.47 -11.34 0.37
CA GLY A 56 -15.23 -11.46 -0.38
C GLY A 56 -15.55 -12.23 -1.65
N LEU A 57 -15.24 -11.69 -2.83
CA LEU A 57 -15.31 -12.36 -4.13
C LEU A 57 -14.70 -11.41 -5.20
N PRO A 58 -14.14 -11.96 -6.30
CA PRO A 58 -13.15 -11.37 -7.21
C PRO A 58 -13.67 -10.15 -7.97
N ALA A 59 -12.81 -9.54 -8.81
CA ALA A 59 -13.19 -8.46 -9.73
C ALA A 59 -14.53 -8.77 -10.42
N VAL A 60 -15.60 -8.12 -9.96
CA VAL A 60 -16.94 -8.30 -10.52
C VAL A 60 -16.96 -7.51 -11.83
N ASP A 61 -17.29 -8.18 -12.93
CA ASP A 61 -17.55 -7.57 -14.24
C ASP A 61 -16.43 -6.69 -14.82
N GLY A 62 -15.17 -7.10 -14.64
CA GLY A 62 -14.02 -6.34 -15.16
C GLY A 62 -13.83 -4.96 -14.51
N MET A 63 -14.58 -4.66 -13.44
CA MET A 63 -14.38 -3.45 -12.67
C MET A 63 -13.19 -3.61 -11.73
N PRO A 64 -12.28 -2.62 -11.70
CA PRO A 64 -11.14 -2.70 -10.83
C PRO A 64 -11.57 -2.61 -9.36
N LEU A 65 -11.00 -3.47 -8.54
CA LEU A 65 -11.13 -3.42 -7.09
C LEU A 65 -10.39 -2.20 -6.57
N GLN A 66 -11.03 -1.42 -5.69
CA GLN A 66 -10.44 -0.21 -5.12
C GLN A 66 -10.23 -0.35 -3.62
N TRP A 67 -9.05 0.03 -3.15
CA TRP A 67 -8.72 0.13 -1.73
C TRP A 67 -8.25 1.53 -1.36
N GLN A 68 -8.54 1.91 -0.12
CA GLN A 68 -8.02 3.12 0.50
C GLN A 68 -7.53 2.81 1.90
N GLY A 69 -6.46 3.45 2.32
CA GLY A 69 -5.98 3.34 3.68
C GLY A 69 -4.70 4.11 3.94
N TYR A 70 -3.87 3.60 4.84
CA TYR A 70 -2.68 4.30 5.31
C TYR A 70 -1.50 3.34 5.56
N VAL A 71 -0.29 3.84 5.35
CA VAL A 71 0.95 3.12 5.66
C VAL A 71 1.14 3.00 7.16
N ILE A 72 1.51 1.80 7.60
CA ILE A 72 1.94 1.52 8.97
C ILE A 72 3.46 1.63 9.04
N ASN A 73 4.15 0.87 8.20
CA ASN A 73 5.61 0.85 8.11
C ASN A 73 6.03 0.28 6.74
N PHE A 74 7.33 0.32 6.47
CA PHE A 74 7.90 -0.33 5.30
C PHE A 74 9.30 -0.88 5.59
N ALA A 75 9.72 -1.90 4.86
CA ALA A 75 11.06 -2.48 4.98
C ALA A 75 11.60 -2.88 3.61
N PRO A 76 12.92 -2.76 3.35
CA PRO A 76 13.53 -3.45 2.24
C PRO A 76 13.45 -4.96 2.46
N VAL A 77 13.22 -5.72 1.38
CA VAL A 77 13.22 -7.19 1.41
C VAL A 77 14.15 -7.75 0.35
N SER A 78 14.84 -8.84 0.67
CA SER A 78 15.67 -9.57 -0.27
C SER A 78 14.86 -10.19 -1.41
N SER A 79 15.52 -10.63 -2.48
CA SER A 79 14.86 -11.33 -3.59
C SER A 79 14.15 -12.60 -3.14
N ALA A 80 14.72 -13.33 -2.17
CA ALA A 80 14.10 -14.53 -1.62
C ALA A 80 12.82 -14.21 -0.85
N GLU A 81 12.86 -13.17 0.00
CA GLU A 81 11.71 -12.70 0.77
C GLU A 81 10.61 -12.12 -0.13
N SER A 82 10.99 -11.37 -1.17
CA SER A 82 10.09 -10.82 -2.19
C SER A 82 9.22 -11.90 -2.83
N ALA A 83 9.79 -13.08 -3.11
CA ALA A 83 9.06 -14.21 -3.67
C ALA A 83 8.00 -14.80 -2.72
N VAL A 84 8.14 -14.60 -1.41
CA VAL A 84 7.26 -15.14 -0.37
C VAL A 84 6.70 -14.05 0.56
N PHE A 85 6.54 -12.83 0.05
CA PHE A 85 6.25 -11.66 0.89
C PHE A 85 4.97 -11.78 1.74
N HIS A 86 3.99 -12.55 1.25
CA HIS A 86 2.75 -12.88 1.95
C HIS A 86 2.95 -13.62 3.28
N SER A 87 4.10 -14.30 3.45
CA SER A 87 4.40 -15.19 4.57
C SER A 87 5.72 -14.85 5.26
N ILE A 88 6.37 -13.74 4.90
CA ILE A 88 7.55 -13.25 5.64
C ILE A 88 7.17 -13.07 7.11
N ASP A 89 8.05 -13.52 7.99
CA ASP A 89 8.01 -13.16 9.41
C ASP A 89 8.39 -11.70 9.58
N LEU A 90 7.42 -10.90 10.02
CA LEU A 90 7.57 -9.46 10.19
C LEU A 90 8.50 -9.11 11.34
N ALA A 91 8.65 -9.98 12.35
CA ALA A 91 9.53 -9.73 13.49
C ALA A 91 11.01 -9.68 13.09
N GLY A 92 11.38 -10.32 11.97
CA GLY A 92 12.75 -10.37 11.47
C GLY A 92 13.14 -9.18 10.57
N LEU A 93 12.19 -8.31 10.21
CA LEU A 93 12.44 -7.20 9.29
C LEU A 93 12.77 -5.91 10.04
N ALA A 94 13.78 -5.19 9.54
CA ALA A 94 14.10 -3.84 9.98
C ALA A 94 13.16 -2.85 9.28
N PHE A 95 12.05 -2.55 9.95
CA PHE A 95 11.07 -1.57 9.46
C PHE A 95 11.53 -0.14 9.71
N ASP A 96 11.29 0.71 8.73
CA ASP A 96 11.23 2.13 8.91
C ASP A 96 9.79 2.51 9.28
N GLU A 97 9.67 3.12 10.46
CA GLU A 97 8.42 3.51 11.11
C GLU A 97 8.11 5.00 10.90
N SER A 98 8.76 5.67 9.95
CA SER A 98 8.45 7.07 9.61
C SER A 98 7.03 7.25 9.07
N MET A 99 6.34 6.15 8.74
CA MET A 99 5.01 6.11 8.15
C MET A 99 4.94 6.84 6.78
N ALA A 100 6.12 7.13 6.21
CA ALA A 100 6.30 7.76 4.92
C ALA A 100 6.42 6.70 3.81
N LEU A 101 5.85 6.95 2.64
CA LEU A 101 6.10 6.16 1.45
C LEU A 101 7.45 6.52 0.83
N PRO A 102 8.12 5.55 0.17
CA PRO A 102 9.18 5.85 -0.77
C PRO A 102 8.71 6.86 -1.82
N ALA A 103 9.57 7.81 -2.20
CA ALA A 103 9.26 8.82 -3.23
C ALA A 103 8.94 8.21 -4.62
N GLU A 104 9.25 6.93 -4.80
CA GLU A 104 9.07 6.08 -5.97
C GLU A 104 7.67 5.43 -6.03
N VAL A 105 6.95 5.38 -4.91
CA VAL A 105 5.55 4.94 -4.86
C VAL A 105 4.66 6.10 -5.28
N ARG A 106 4.23 6.13 -6.55
CA ARG A 106 3.48 7.22 -7.18
C ARG A 106 2.27 6.70 -7.94
N ARG A 107 1.55 7.61 -8.59
CA ARG A 107 0.58 7.24 -9.62
C ARG A 107 1.17 6.22 -10.58
N ASP A 108 0.37 5.21 -10.88
CA ASP A 108 0.64 4.20 -11.90
C ASP A 108 1.82 3.27 -11.58
N SER A 109 2.48 3.44 -10.43
CA SER A 109 3.37 2.42 -9.88
C SER A 109 2.59 1.11 -9.74
N LYS A 110 3.24 -0.01 -10.04
CA LYS A 110 2.66 -1.35 -9.92
C LYS A 110 3.23 -2.09 -8.71
N GLY A 111 2.45 -3.01 -8.17
CA GLY A 111 2.88 -3.87 -7.07
C GLY A 111 1.98 -5.09 -6.92
N THR A 112 2.22 -5.85 -5.87
CA THR A 112 1.41 -7.02 -5.51
C THR A 112 0.88 -6.85 -4.10
N LEU A 113 -0.44 -6.90 -3.94
CA LEU A 113 -1.14 -6.81 -2.68
C LEU A 113 -1.46 -8.21 -2.16
N HIS A 114 -1.16 -8.45 -0.89
CA HIS A 114 -1.64 -9.58 -0.13
C HIS A 114 -2.52 -9.07 1.01
N VAL A 115 -3.76 -9.57 1.05
CA VAL A 115 -4.69 -9.36 2.16
C VAL A 115 -4.86 -10.72 2.85
N PRO A 116 -4.67 -10.82 4.18
CA PRO A 116 -4.82 -12.08 4.89
C PRO A 116 -6.16 -12.77 4.58
N GLY A 117 -6.12 -14.05 4.18
CA GLY A 117 -7.29 -14.81 3.78
C GLY A 117 -7.72 -14.64 2.31
N HIS A 118 -6.95 -13.91 1.50
CA HIS A 118 -7.21 -13.70 0.08
C HIS A 118 -5.98 -14.04 -0.79
N GLU A 119 -6.24 -14.27 -2.07
CA GLU A 119 -5.18 -14.45 -3.08
C GLU A 119 -4.35 -13.18 -3.27
N LEU A 120 -3.18 -13.34 -3.91
CA LEU A 120 -2.35 -12.23 -4.32
C LEU A 120 -3.05 -11.44 -5.43
N ILE A 121 -3.08 -10.12 -5.30
CA ILE A 121 -3.75 -9.22 -6.22
C ILE A 121 -2.71 -8.30 -6.85
N GLU A 122 -2.63 -8.28 -8.17
CA GLU A 122 -1.87 -7.23 -8.85
C GLU A 122 -2.56 -5.88 -8.64
N ILE A 123 -1.76 -4.88 -8.28
CA ILE A 123 -2.26 -3.53 -7.98
C ILE A 123 -1.52 -2.44 -8.75
N ARG A 124 -2.21 -1.32 -8.92
CA ARG A 124 -1.72 -0.03 -9.37
C ARG A 124 -2.02 1.03 -8.32
N PHE A 125 -1.04 1.86 -8.00
CA PHE A 125 -1.23 3.00 -7.09
C PHE A 125 -1.97 4.13 -7.83
N THR A 126 -3.11 4.56 -7.29
CA THR A 126 -3.98 5.59 -7.89
C THR A 126 -3.81 6.89 -7.12
N ASP A 127 -2.80 7.65 -7.51
CA ASP A 127 -2.31 8.89 -6.90
C ASP A 127 -3.38 9.78 -6.27
N LYS A 128 -3.48 9.59 -4.97
CA LYS A 128 -4.10 10.51 -4.02
C LYS A 128 -3.23 10.68 -2.78
N ALA A 129 -1.98 10.19 -2.82
CA ALA A 129 -1.03 10.31 -1.72
C ALA A 129 -0.60 11.77 -1.45
N GLY A 130 -0.97 12.72 -2.32
CA GLY A 130 -0.40 14.08 -2.30
C GLY A 130 -1.33 15.27 -1.97
N LYS A 131 -2.53 15.10 -1.40
CA LYS A 131 -3.39 16.28 -1.14
C LYS A 131 -3.18 16.98 0.20
N PHE A 132 -2.51 16.33 1.14
CA PHE A 132 -2.14 16.97 2.39
C PHE A 132 -0.63 17.18 2.35
N GLY A 133 -0.20 18.43 2.18
CA GLY A 133 1.22 18.76 2.22
C GLY A 133 1.87 18.30 3.54
N SER A 134 3.20 18.28 3.57
CA SER A 134 3.97 17.96 4.79
C SER A 134 3.76 18.98 5.93
N GLU A 135 3.08 20.08 5.67
CA GLU A 135 2.84 21.17 6.63
C GLU A 135 1.39 21.19 7.17
N GLY A 136 1.22 21.69 8.39
CA GLY A 136 -0.08 21.90 9.03
C GLY A 136 -0.83 20.60 9.34
N ILE A 137 -2.15 20.59 9.07
CA ILE A 137 -3.03 19.44 9.36
C ILE A 137 -2.58 18.18 8.61
N GLY A 138 -1.96 18.33 7.45
CA GLY A 138 -1.43 17.20 6.67
C GLY A 138 -0.27 16.49 7.35
N GLY A 139 0.70 17.25 7.86
CA GLY A 139 1.79 16.71 8.67
C GLY A 139 1.30 16.02 9.94
N ILE A 140 0.26 16.56 10.59
CA ILE A 140 -0.36 15.95 11.79
C ILE A 140 -1.04 14.62 11.44
N ILE A 141 -1.86 14.60 10.39
CA ILE A 141 -2.55 13.37 9.95
C ILE A 141 -1.53 12.30 9.58
N ARG A 142 -0.47 12.66 8.86
CA ARG A 142 0.64 11.75 8.52
C ARG A 142 1.33 11.22 9.77
N GLY A 143 1.63 12.07 10.75
CA GLY A 143 2.28 11.67 12.00
C GLY A 143 1.42 10.74 12.87
N VAL A 144 0.10 10.70 12.67
CA VAL A 144 -0.81 9.83 13.44
C VAL A 144 -1.25 8.59 12.66
N LEU A 145 -1.49 8.71 11.36
CA LEU A 145 -2.09 7.66 10.52
C LEU A 145 -1.15 7.13 9.43
N GLY A 146 -0.20 7.93 8.98
CA GLY A 146 0.76 7.60 7.93
C GLY A 146 0.36 8.14 6.56
N ASP A 147 1.18 7.85 5.55
CA ASP A 147 0.90 8.25 4.17
C ASP A 147 -0.34 7.55 3.63
N SER A 148 -1.20 8.33 2.96
CA SER A 148 -2.43 7.80 2.39
C SER A 148 -2.16 6.90 1.19
N LEU A 149 -2.82 5.75 1.18
CA LEU A 149 -2.76 4.76 0.11
C LEU A 149 -4.08 4.67 -0.62
N PHE A 150 -4.00 4.65 -1.94
CA PHE A 150 -5.12 4.41 -2.83
C PHE A 150 -4.68 3.44 -3.91
N LEU A 151 -5.30 2.26 -3.90
CA LEU A 151 -4.88 1.14 -4.73
C LEU A 151 -6.04 0.71 -5.60
N GLU A 152 -5.69 0.28 -6.81
CA GLU A 152 -6.59 -0.32 -7.77
C GLU A 152 -6.03 -1.68 -8.13
N GLY A 153 -6.84 -2.73 -8.25
CA GLY A 153 -6.35 -4.07 -8.55
C GLY A 153 -7.39 -4.95 -9.22
N GLY A 154 -6.95 -6.10 -9.73
CA GLY A 154 -7.74 -6.95 -10.63
C GLY A 154 -7.05 -7.11 -11.98
N GLN A 155 -7.81 -7.31 -13.07
CA GLN A 155 -7.23 -7.24 -14.43
C GLN A 155 -6.75 -5.82 -14.70
N ILE A 156 -5.48 -5.56 -14.39
CA ILE A 156 -4.79 -4.33 -14.76
C ILE A 156 -4.45 -4.47 -16.24
N GLY A 157 -5.28 -3.87 -17.08
CA GLY A 157 -5.04 -3.74 -18.52
C GLY A 157 -3.75 -2.99 -18.86
#